data_AF-A0A8K9WTE9-F1
#
_entry.id   AF-A0A8K9WTE9-F1
#
_cell.length_a   1.000
_cell.length_b   1.000
_cell.length_c   1.000
_cell.angle_alpha   90.00
_cell.angle_beta   90.00
_cell.angle_gamma   90.00
#
_symmetry.space_group_name_H-M   'P 1'
#
loop_
_entity.id
_entity.type
_entity.pdbx_description
1 polymer ?
#
loop_
_entity_poly.entity_id
_entity_poly.type
_entity_poly.pdbx_seq_one_letter_code
_entity_poly.pdbx_strand_id
1 'polypeptide(L)'
;MSTIAWSWTYFWTVWFFVIYSDNLTKVRLFFMFLNTLTPKFYVALTGTSSLISGLILIFEWWYFRKYGTSFIEQVSVSHLRPLLGGVDNSSPTNSNSSNGDADSNRQSVSECKVWRNPLNLFRGAEYNRYTWVTGREPLTYYDMNLSAQDHQTFFTCDSDHLRPADAIMQKAWRERNPQARISAAHESLELEDCATASILLAEEEATTIVEAEKLFKQALKTGEGCYRRSQQLQHHGAQYEAQHRRDTNVLVYIKRRLAMCSRKLGRTREAVKMLRDLMKEFPLLSMFNIHENLLESLLELQNYADVQAVLAKYDDISLPKSATICYTAALLKARAVSDKFSPEAASRRGLSTAEMNAVEAIHRAVEFNPHVPKYLLEMKSLILPPEHILKRGDSEAIAYAFFHLQHWKRVEGALNLLHCTWEGTVFHEVSVYPKKELPFFILFTAGLCSFTAMLALLTHQFPELMGVFAKAFLSTLFAPLNFIMEKVESILPSSLWHQLTRI
;
A
#
# COMPACT_ATOMS: atom_id res chain seq x y z
N MET A 1 43.40 -21.44 -59.33
CA MET A 1 42.29 -20.92 -58.50
C MET A 1 41.11 -21.88 -58.34
N SER A 2 41.23 -23.20 -58.60
CA SER A 2 40.15 -24.17 -58.30
C SER A 2 40.53 -25.22 -57.26
N THR A 3 41.80 -25.57 -57.06
CA THR A 3 42.19 -26.62 -56.11
C THR A 3 42.08 -26.21 -54.63
N ILE A 4 42.23 -24.92 -54.31
CA ILE A 4 42.09 -24.38 -52.95
C ILE A 4 40.61 -24.22 -52.56
N ALA A 5 39.73 -23.91 -53.52
CA ALA A 5 38.29 -23.80 -53.27
C ALA A 5 37.65 -25.18 -52.99
N TRP A 6 38.11 -26.22 -53.69
CA TRP A 6 37.65 -27.60 -53.50
C TRP A 6 38.19 -28.25 -52.22
N SER A 7 39.41 -27.90 -51.77
CA SER A 7 39.90 -28.39 -50.48
C SER A 7 39.18 -27.73 -49.30
N TRP A 8 38.77 -26.45 -49.44
CA TRP A 8 38.01 -25.76 -48.42
C TRP A 8 36.59 -26.31 -48.29
N THR A 9 35.89 -26.59 -49.41
CA THR A 9 34.56 -27.21 -49.36
C THR A 9 34.59 -28.61 -48.76
N TYR A 10 35.63 -29.42 -49.06
CA TYR A 10 35.79 -30.74 -48.47
C TYR A 10 36.10 -30.69 -46.96
N PHE A 11 36.86 -29.69 -46.52
CA PHE A 11 37.13 -29.47 -45.11
C PHE A 11 35.86 -29.03 -44.36
N TRP A 12 35.06 -28.13 -44.93
CA TRP A 12 33.79 -27.70 -44.34
C TRP A 12 32.74 -28.80 -44.32
N THR A 13 32.64 -29.65 -45.34
CA THR A 13 31.69 -30.78 -45.32
C THR A 13 32.08 -31.84 -44.30
N VAL A 14 33.36 -32.18 -44.17
CA VAL A 14 33.84 -33.10 -43.13
C VAL A 14 33.68 -32.49 -41.73
N TRP A 15 33.95 -31.19 -41.56
CA TRP A 15 33.77 -30.49 -40.28
C TRP A 15 32.29 -30.42 -39.86
N PHE A 16 31.37 -30.15 -40.80
CA PHE A 16 29.92 -30.22 -40.56
C PHE A 16 29.47 -31.66 -40.23
N PHE A 17 30.03 -32.68 -40.88
CA PHE A 17 29.69 -34.07 -40.60
C PHE A 17 30.16 -34.53 -39.22
N VAL A 18 31.35 -34.08 -38.79
CA VAL A 18 31.91 -34.37 -37.46
C VAL A 18 31.14 -33.64 -36.35
N ILE A 19 30.74 -32.38 -36.55
CA ILE A 19 29.89 -31.65 -35.60
C ILE A 19 28.48 -32.23 -35.55
N TYR A 20 27.93 -32.65 -36.70
CA TYR A 20 26.62 -33.29 -36.76
C TYR A 20 26.65 -34.66 -36.09
N SER A 21 27.71 -35.48 -36.27
CA SER A 21 27.83 -36.76 -35.58
C SER A 21 28.06 -36.60 -34.08
N ASP A 22 28.91 -35.67 -33.65
CA ASP A 22 29.22 -35.45 -32.22
C ASP A 22 28.02 -34.85 -31.46
N ASN A 23 27.25 -33.97 -32.10
CA ASN A 23 25.98 -33.48 -31.56
C ASN A 23 24.88 -34.55 -31.62
N LEU A 24 24.86 -35.46 -32.61
CA LEU A 24 23.90 -36.56 -32.63
C LEU A 24 24.18 -37.54 -31.49
N THR A 25 25.45 -37.86 -31.17
CA THR A 25 25.77 -38.66 -29.98
C THR A 25 25.43 -37.95 -28.68
N LYS A 26 25.65 -36.62 -28.56
CA LYS A 26 25.27 -35.85 -27.36
C LYS A 26 23.75 -35.69 -27.21
N VAL A 27 23.01 -35.51 -28.31
CA VAL A 27 21.55 -35.49 -28.33
C VAL A 27 20.98 -36.88 -28.06
N ARG A 28 21.63 -37.95 -28.55
CA ARG A 28 21.25 -39.34 -28.25
C ARG A 28 21.62 -39.75 -26.83
N LEU A 29 22.70 -39.23 -26.26
CA LEU A 29 23.07 -39.38 -24.85
C LEU A 29 22.13 -38.58 -23.94
N PHE A 30 21.69 -37.39 -24.36
CA PHE A 30 20.66 -36.59 -23.70
C PHE A 30 19.29 -37.27 -23.75
N PHE A 31 18.89 -37.80 -24.91
CA PHE A 31 17.67 -38.61 -25.05
C PHE A 31 17.75 -39.93 -24.30
N MET A 32 18.92 -40.58 -24.26
CA MET A 32 19.14 -41.76 -23.42
C MET A 32 19.09 -41.38 -21.94
N PHE A 33 19.69 -40.28 -21.50
CA PHE A 33 19.61 -39.80 -20.11
C PHE A 33 18.17 -39.48 -19.70
N LEU A 34 17.40 -38.82 -20.58
CA LEU A 34 15.96 -38.59 -20.40
C LEU A 34 15.14 -39.89 -20.39
N ASN A 35 15.55 -40.90 -21.16
CA ASN A 35 14.89 -42.23 -21.20
C ASN A 35 15.32 -43.16 -20.04
N THR A 36 16.49 -42.95 -19.44
CA THR A 36 16.96 -43.69 -18.25
C THR A 36 16.40 -43.08 -16.96
N LEU A 37 15.96 -41.82 -16.99
CA LEU A 37 15.11 -41.25 -15.96
C LEU A 37 13.74 -41.92 -16.05
N THR A 38 13.59 -43.04 -15.32
CA THR A 38 12.36 -43.83 -15.31
C THR A 38 11.13 -42.92 -15.13
N PRO A 39 9.97 -43.26 -15.73
CA PRO A 39 8.70 -42.55 -15.50
C PRO A 39 8.39 -42.35 -14.02
N LYS A 40 8.88 -43.26 -13.16
CA LYS A 40 8.84 -43.17 -11.70
C LYS A 40 9.54 -41.91 -11.14
N PHE A 41 10.65 -41.46 -11.72
CA PHE A 41 11.36 -40.24 -11.30
C PHE A 41 10.60 -38.97 -11.70
N TYR A 42 10.07 -38.87 -12.93
CA TYR A 42 9.26 -37.70 -13.33
C TYR A 42 7.94 -37.62 -12.57
N VAL A 43 7.29 -38.76 -12.32
CA VAL A 43 6.09 -38.81 -11.49
C VAL A 43 6.42 -38.49 -10.03
N ALA A 44 7.54 -38.97 -9.50
CA ALA A 44 7.99 -38.63 -8.15
C ALA A 44 8.41 -37.16 -8.02
N LEU A 45 9.06 -36.57 -9.03
CA LEU A 45 9.50 -35.18 -9.05
C LEU A 45 8.31 -34.22 -9.17
N THR A 46 7.33 -34.56 -10.02
CA THR A 46 6.09 -33.79 -10.17
C THR A 46 5.19 -33.96 -8.94
N GLY A 47 5.15 -35.17 -8.37
CA GLY A 47 4.42 -35.47 -7.14
C GLY A 47 5.00 -34.73 -5.92
N THR A 48 6.32 -34.74 -5.76
CA THR A 48 7.00 -34.05 -4.66
C THR A 48 6.94 -32.53 -4.82
N SER A 49 7.10 -31.97 -6.03
CA SER A 49 6.99 -30.53 -6.25
C SER A 49 5.56 -30.01 -6.05
N SER A 50 4.54 -30.76 -6.45
CA SER A 50 3.13 -30.44 -6.22
C SER A 50 2.78 -30.51 -4.72
N LEU A 51 3.26 -31.52 -4.01
CA LEU A 51 2.99 -31.71 -2.58
C LEU A 51 3.69 -30.64 -1.73
N ILE A 52 4.92 -30.27 -2.08
CA ILE A 52 5.66 -29.17 -1.46
C ILE A 52 4.95 -27.83 -1.74
N SER A 53 4.53 -27.58 -2.99
CA SER A 53 3.80 -26.35 -3.33
C SER A 53 2.46 -26.25 -2.61
N GLY A 54 1.73 -27.36 -2.48
CA GLY A 54 0.48 -27.42 -1.73
C GLY A 54 0.67 -27.19 -0.23
N LEU A 55 1.71 -27.76 0.38
CA LEU A 55 2.05 -27.50 1.79
C LEU A 55 2.42 -26.04 2.01
N ILE A 56 3.24 -25.46 1.15
CA ILE A 56 3.60 -24.03 1.20
C ILE A 56 2.34 -23.17 1.14
N LEU A 57 1.41 -23.48 0.24
CA LEU A 57 0.17 -22.71 0.09
C LEU A 57 -0.75 -22.83 1.32
N ILE A 58 -0.84 -24.00 1.94
CA ILE A 58 -1.61 -24.21 3.18
C ILE A 58 -0.97 -23.45 4.36
N PHE A 59 0.35 -23.53 4.50
CA PHE A 59 1.06 -22.81 5.55
C PHE A 59 1.02 -21.29 5.32
N GLU A 60 1.12 -20.83 4.08
CA GLU A 60 0.98 -19.43 3.71
C GLU A 60 -0.43 -18.91 3.96
N TRP A 61 -1.46 -19.69 3.63
CA TRP A 61 -2.84 -19.33 3.94
C TRP A 61 -3.09 -19.27 5.46
N TRP A 62 -2.56 -20.23 6.21
CA TRP A 62 -2.66 -20.24 7.67
C TRP A 62 -1.90 -19.06 8.30
N TYR A 63 -0.70 -18.77 7.79
CA TYR A 63 0.12 -17.64 8.22
C TYR A 63 -0.54 -16.30 7.89
N PHE A 64 -1.04 -16.12 6.66
CA PHE A 64 -1.76 -14.92 6.22
C PHE A 64 -3.01 -14.67 7.07
N ARG A 65 -3.78 -15.71 7.39
CA ARG A 65 -4.95 -15.59 8.26
C ARG A 65 -4.61 -15.19 9.69
N LYS A 66 -3.43 -15.56 10.18
CA LYS A 66 -2.98 -15.27 11.56
C LYS A 66 -2.24 -13.94 11.69
N TYR A 67 -1.49 -13.51 10.67
CA TYR A 67 -0.58 -12.35 10.71
C TYR A 67 -0.95 -11.24 9.73
N GLY A 68 -1.89 -11.45 8.80
CA GLY A 68 -2.38 -10.45 7.86
C GLY A 68 -1.42 -10.09 6.71
N THR A 69 -0.29 -10.78 6.60
CA THR A 69 0.76 -10.55 5.59
C THR A 69 1.26 -11.87 5.00
N SER A 70 1.70 -11.90 3.74
CA SER A 70 2.26 -13.10 3.11
C SER A 70 3.64 -13.43 3.68
N PHE A 71 3.87 -14.71 3.99
CA PHE A 71 5.17 -15.18 4.49
C PHE A 71 6.22 -15.15 3.38
N ILE A 72 5.84 -15.54 2.14
CA ILE A 72 6.74 -15.48 0.98
C ILE A 72 7.10 -14.03 0.67
N GLU A 73 6.17 -13.08 0.79
CA GLU A 73 6.45 -11.66 0.61
C GLU A 73 7.44 -11.14 1.66
N GLN A 74 7.30 -11.51 2.93
CA GLN A 74 8.25 -11.12 3.98
C GLN A 74 9.65 -11.71 3.78
N VAL A 75 9.74 -12.99 3.38
CA VAL A 75 11.00 -13.70 3.16
C VAL A 75 11.68 -13.28 1.85
N SER A 76 10.91 -12.99 0.80
CA SER A 76 11.44 -12.43 -0.45
C SER A 76 11.95 -11.01 -0.25
N VAL A 77 11.26 -10.18 0.53
CA VAL A 77 11.72 -8.82 0.88
C VAL A 77 12.92 -8.85 1.82
N SER A 78 13.10 -9.87 2.66
CA SER A 78 14.28 -9.97 3.53
C SER A 78 15.51 -10.57 2.84
N HIS A 79 15.35 -11.53 1.92
CA HIS A 79 16.47 -12.24 1.30
C HIS A 79 16.81 -11.82 -0.15
N LEU A 80 15.87 -11.28 -0.93
CA LEU A 80 16.14 -10.80 -2.31
C LEU A 80 16.47 -9.30 -2.36
N ARG A 81 16.13 -8.53 -1.32
CA ARG A 81 16.44 -7.10 -1.22
C ARG A 81 17.96 -6.77 -1.17
N PRO A 82 18.83 -7.60 -0.56
CA PRO A 82 20.28 -7.41 -0.66
C PRO A 82 20.84 -7.67 -2.07
N LEU A 83 20.14 -8.43 -2.91
CA LEU A 83 20.60 -8.80 -4.27
C LEU A 83 20.13 -7.80 -5.35
N LEU A 84 19.09 -7.00 -5.07
CA LEU A 84 18.50 -6.02 -6.00
C LEU A 84 18.93 -4.57 -5.74
N GLY A 85 20.03 -4.34 -5.01
CA GLY A 85 20.67 -3.03 -4.92
C GLY A 85 19.88 -1.96 -4.15
N GLY A 86 19.28 -2.33 -3.02
CA GLY A 86 18.68 -1.38 -2.08
C GLY A 86 19.74 -0.78 -1.16
N VAL A 87 20.11 0.47 -1.39
CA VAL A 87 20.95 1.28 -0.51
C VAL A 87 20.26 1.44 0.86
N ASP A 88 20.97 1.07 1.93
CA ASP A 88 20.54 1.25 3.31
C ASP A 88 20.50 2.75 3.67
N ASN A 89 19.30 3.27 3.95
CA ASN A 89 19.17 4.50 4.72
C ASN A 89 19.25 4.13 6.21
N SER A 90 20.46 4.21 6.75
CA SER A 90 20.72 4.16 8.19
C SER A 90 20.03 5.35 8.88
N SER A 91 19.02 5.04 9.68
CA SER A 91 18.50 5.96 10.70
C SER A 91 19.21 5.64 12.01
N PRO A 92 19.85 6.61 12.70
CA PRO A 92 20.51 6.34 13.96
C PRO A 92 19.47 6.15 15.06
N THR A 93 19.35 4.92 15.56
CA THR A 93 18.67 4.60 16.81
C THR A 93 19.53 5.12 17.97
N ASN A 94 19.04 6.11 18.71
CA ASN A 94 19.63 6.48 19.99
C ASN A 94 18.49 6.64 21.00
N SER A 95 18.23 5.57 21.75
CA SER A 95 17.33 5.58 22.90
C SER A 95 18.15 5.15 24.13
N ASN A 96 18.63 6.15 24.88
CA ASN A 96 19.03 5.96 26.27
C ASN A 96 17.86 6.37 27.16
N SER A 97 17.19 5.39 27.76
CA SER A 97 16.44 5.60 29.00
C SER A 97 16.56 4.34 29.86
N SER A 98 17.45 4.41 30.83
CA SER A 98 17.53 3.52 31.97
C SER A 98 16.32 3.73 32.88
N ASN A 99 15.49 2.70 33.03
CA ASN A 99 15.05 2.19 34.32
C ASN A 99 14.23 0.92 34.12
N GLY A 100 14.56 -0.10 34.90
CA GLY A 100 13.97 -1.42 34.84
C GLY A 100 12.55 -1.46 35.38
N ASP A 101 11.73 -2.27 34.73
CA ASP A 101 11.03 -3.34 35.43
C ASP A 101 10.84 -4.50 34.45
N ALA A 102 11.19 -5.68 34.92
CA ALA A 102 11.09 -6.92 34.19
C ALA A 102 9.64 -7.39 34.24
N ASP A 103 8.95 -7.36 33.10
CA ASP A 103 7.86 -8.29 32.84
C ASP A 103 7.79 -8.58 31.34
N SER A 104 8.56 -9.57 30.94
CA SER A 104 8.53 -10.14 29.62
C SER A 104 7.29 -11.01 29.46
N ASN A 105 6.72 -10.96 28.26
CA ASN A 105 5.80 -11.95 27.68
C ASN A 105 4.27 -11.66 27.69
N ARG A 106 3.88 -10.45 27.29
CA ARG A 106 2.70 -10.28 26.42
C ARG A 106 3.17 -9.90 25.03
N GLN A 107 3.02 -10.83 24.09
CA GLN A 107 3.09 -10.52 22.66
C GLN A 107 2.17 -9.32 22.37
N SER A 108 2.79 -8.17 22.14
CA SER A 108 2.12 -6.93 21.81
C SER A 108 1.37 -7.13 20.50
N VAL A 109 0.05 -7.08 20.56
CA VAL A 109 -0.80 -6.73 19.42
C VAL A 109 -0.12 -5.56 18.71
N SER A 110 0.14 -5.70 17.41
CA SER A 110 0.76 -4.64 16.60
C SER A 110 0.00 -3.34 16.85
N GLU A 111 0.65 -2.40 17.54
CA GLU A 111 0.04 -1.13 17.91
C GLU A 111 -0.37 -0.43 16.62
N CYS A 112 -1.68 -0.19 16.47
CA CYS A 112 -2.23 0.47 15.30
C CYS A 112 -1.70 1.91 15.26
N LYS A 113 -0.61 2.13 14.53
CA LYS A 113 0.06 3.43 14.47
C LYS A 113 -0.91 4.51 13.98
N VAL A 114 -1.22 5.45 14.87
CA VAL A 114 -2.05 6.62 14.60
C VAL A 114 -1.18 7.73 14.00
N TRP A 115 -1.75 8.51 13.09
CA TRP A 115 -1.06 9.57 12.36
C TRP A 115 -1.77 10.91 12.58
N ARG A 116 -1.03 12.01 12.59
CA ARG A 116 -1.64 13.34 12.65
C ARG A 116 -2.52 13.59 11.43
N ASN A 117 -3.74 14.09 11.67
CA ASN A 117 -4.66 14.50 10.61
C ASN A 117 -4.15 15.78 9.92
N PRO A 118 -3.84 15.73 8.60
CA PRO A 118 -3.35 16.90 7.86
C PRO A 118 -4.40 18.01 7.73
N LEU A 119 -5.67 17.70 7.91
CA LEU A 119 -6.78 18.65 7.81
C LEU A 119 -7.41 18.93 9.18
N ASN A 120 -6.69 18.69 10.29
CA ASN A 120 -7.19 18.94 11.65
C ASN A 120 -7.67 20.39 11.83
N LEU A 121 -8.78 20.54 12.58
CA LEU A 121 -9.38 21.85 12.82
C LEU A 121 -8.55 22.70 13.79
N PHE A 122 -8.88 23.98 13.93
CA PHE A 122 -8.30 24.88 14.93
C PHE A 122 -8.92 24.62 16.30
N ARG A 123 -8.10 24.34 17.33
CA ARG A 123 -8.61 23.86 18.61
C ARG A 123 -9.48 24.89 19.33
N GLY A 124 -9.06 26.14 19.43
CA GLY A 124 -9.86 27.24 19.96
C GLY A 124 -11.01 27.60 19.04
N ALA A 125 -10.68 27.95 17.79
CA ALA A 125 -11.65 28.56 16.89
C ALA A 125 -12.75 27.61 16.37
N GLU A 126 -12.50 26.30 16.33
CA GLU A 126 -13.42 25.31 15.78
C GLU A 126 -13.83 24.24 16.79
N TYR A 127 -12.88 23.51 17.41
CA TYR A 127 -13.23 22.43 18.36
C TYR A 127 -13.86 22.98 19.65
N ASN A 128 -13.23 23.95 20.32
CA ASN A 128 -13.75 24.55 21.56
C ASN A 128 -15.08 25.27 21.31
N ARG A 129 -15.22 25.92 20.16
CA ARG A 129 -16.50 26.52 19.75
C ARG A 129 -17.62 25.47 19.68
N TYR A 130 -17.34 24.27 19.17
CA TYR A 130 -18.31 23.18 19.18
C TYR A 130 -18.67 22.74 20.60
N THR A 131 -17.69 22.62 21.49
CA THR A 131 -17.93 22.32 22.92
C THR A 131 -18.77 23.39 23.59
N TRP A 132 -18.49 24.67 23.35
CA TRP A 132 -19.25 25.78 23.93
C TRP A 132 -20.72 25.80 23.50
N VAL A 133 -20.99 25.45 22.24
CA VAL A 133 -22.36 25.43 21.71
C VAL A 133 -23.13 24.17 22.10
N THR A 134 -22.47 23.00 22.12
CA THR A 134 -23.16 21.71 22.27
C THR A 134 -23.01 21.08 23.65
N GLY A 135 -22.06 21.54 24.46
CA GLY A 135 -21.66 20.90 25.71
C GLY A 135 -20.96 19.55 25.53
N ARG A 136 -20.60 19.16 24.29
CA ARG A 136 -19.96 17.88 23.97
C ARG A 136 -18.52 18.09 23.55
N GLU A 137 -17.62 17.30 24.12
CA GLU A 137 -16.20 17.33 23.76
C GLU A 137 -15.99 16.63 22.40
N PRO A 138 -15.41 17.30 21.39
CA PRO A 138 -15.18 16.72 20.07
C PRO A 138 -13.90 15.89 19.98
N LEU A 139 -12.98 16.03 20.94
CA LEU A 139 -11.70 15.34 20.98
C LEU A 139 -11.63 14.46 22.22
N THR A 140 -11.04 13.27 22.08
CA THR A 140 -10.86 12.38 23.22
C THR A 140 -9.64 12.77 24.04
N TYR A 141 -9.58 12.32 25.30
CA TYR A 141 -8.37 12.44 26.11
C TYR A 141 -7.15 11.80 25.44
N TYR A 142 -7.36 10.71 24.67
CA TYR A 142 -6.31 10.06 23.92
C TYR A 142 -5.76 10.95 22.78
N ASP A 143 -6.63 11.59 21.99
CA ASP A 143 -6.22 12.55 20.95
C ASP A 143 -5.41 13.72 21.55
N MET A 144 -5.89 14.27 22.67
CA MET A 144 -5.21 15.37 23.35
C MET A 144 -3.81 14.99 23.82
N ASN A 145 -3.63 13.76 24.32
CA ASN A 145 -2.31 13.26 24.71
C ASN A 145 -1.38 13.05 23.51
N LEU A 146 -1.88 12.51 22.40
CA LEU A 146 -1.10 12.38 21.18
C LEU A 146 -0.63 13.75 20.66
N SER A 147 -1.51 14.75 20.69
CA SER A 147 -1.14 16.13 20.33
C SER A 147 -0.09 16.72 21.25
N ALA A 148 -0.17 16.46 22.57
CA ALA A 148 0.85 16.91 23.51
C ALA A 148 2.21 16.24 23.25
N GLN A 149 2.23 14.95 22.88
CA GLN A 149 3.45 14.23 22.49
C GLN A 149 4.05 14.76 21.19
N ASP A 150 3.21 15.02 20.18
CA ASP A 150 3.62 15.63 18.92
C ASP A 150 4.23 17.01 19.15
N HIS A 151 3.59 17.86 19.95
CA HIS A 151 4.10 19.20 20.25
C HIS A 151 5.43 19.16 21.00
N GLN A 152 5.60 18.26 21.96
CA GLN A 152 6.90 18.07 22.61
C GLN A 152 7.96 17.62 21.60
N THR A 153 7.63 16.69 20.70
CA THR A 153 8.56 16.18 19.69
C THR A 153 8.94 17.26 18.66
N PHE A 154 8.00 18.12 18.26
CA PHE A 154 8.21 19.08 17.17
C PHE A 154 8.77 20.40 17.65
N PHE A 155 8.39 20.85 18.85
CA PHE A 155 8.60 22.21 19.31
C PHE A 155 9.57 22.33 20.47
N THR A 156 10.16 21.22 20.92
CA THR A 156 11.17 21.24 21.98
C THR A 156 12.50 20.65 21.52
N CYS A 157 13.59 21.10 22.13
CA CYS A 157 14.91 20.52 22.00
C CYS A 157 15.72 20.70 23.30
N ASP A 158 16.80 19.94 23.46
CA ASP A 158 17.56 19.92 24.71
C ASP A 158 18.15 21.27 25.09
N SER A 159 18.40 22.17 24.13
CA SER A 159 18.96 23.51 24.38
C SER A 159 17.92 24.55 24.82
N ASP A 160 16.63 24.22 24.89
CA ASP A 160 15.57 25.18 25.25
C ASP A 160 15.73 25.75 26.66
N HIS A 161 16.36 25.00 27.58
CA HIS A 161 16.66 25.48 28.93
C HIS A 161 17.60 26.69 28.97
N LEU A 162 18.34 26.96 27.89
CA LEU A 162 19.24 28.11 27.77
C LEU A 162 18.48 29.42 27.55
N ARG A 163 17.23 29.36 27.10
CA ARG A 163 16.39 30.51 26.82
C ARG A 163 15.17 30.50 27.75
N PRO A 164 15.02 31.47 28.66
CA PRO A 164 13.95 31.45 29.67
C PRO A 164 12.54 31.26 29.08
N ALA A 165 12.23 31.94 27.98
CA ALA A 165 10.94 31.82 27.29
C ALA A 165 10.68 30.40 26.77
N ASP A 166 11.69 29.73 26.19
CA ASP A 166 11.57 28.37 25.65
C ASP A 166 11.51 27.33 26.79
N ALA A 167 12.20 27.57 27.92
CA ALA A 167 12.15 26.74 29.12
C ALA A 167 10.74 26.72 29.76
N ILE A 168 10.03 27.85 29.77
CA ILE A 168 8.63 27.91 30.19
C ILE A 168 7.76 27.07 29.24
N MET A 169 7.95 27.24 27.92
CA MET A 169 7.18 26.50 26.93
C MET A 169 7.41 24.99 26.99
N GLN A 170 8.64 24.54 27.27
CA GLN A 170 8.93 23.11 27.46
C GLN A 170 8.08 22.49 28.58
N LYS A 171 7.83 23.25 29.66
CA LYS A 171 6.92 22.83 30.73
C LYS A 171 5.46 22.94 30.30
N ALA A 172 5.08 24.01 29.60
CA ALA A 172 3.72 24.23 29.11
C ALA A 172 3.25 23.09 28.19
N TRP A 173 4.10 22.57 27.31
CA TRP A 173 3.74 21.45 26.42
C TRP A 173 3.47 20.12 27.15
N ARG A 174 3.92 19.99 28.41
CA ARG A 174 3.66 18.83 29.28
C ARG A 174 2.47 19.03 30.21
N GLU A 175 2.02 20.28 30.35
CA GLU A 175 0.92 20.64 31.24
C GLU A 175 -0.42 20.14 30.68
N ARG A 176 -1.22 19.51 31.53
CA ARG A 176 -2.50 18.91 31.16
C ARG A 176 -3.62 19.94 31.17
N ASN A 177 -3.57 20.90 32.08
CA ASN A 177 -4.60 21.92 32.21
C ASN A 177 -4.46 22.98 31.10
N PRO A 178 -5.47 23.16 30.23
CA PRO A 178 -5.42 24.15 29.16
C PRO A 178 -5.23 25.59 29.64
N GLN A 179 -5.87 25.98 30.74
CA GLN A 179 -5.74 27.34 31.28
C GLN A 179 -4.32 27.59 31.80
N ALA A 180 -3.71 26.61 32.46
CA ALA A 180 -2.32 26.70 32.89
C ALA A 180 -1.35 26.79 31.69
N ARG A 181 -1.63 26.05 30.60
CA ARG A 181 -0.86 26.16 29.34
C ARG A 181 -0.94 27.56 28.73
N ILE A 182 -2.14 28.13 28.64
CA ILE A 182 -2.37 29.46 28.09
C ILE A 182 -1.66 30.51 28.95
N SER A 183 -1.80 30.46 30.27
CA SER A 183 -1.10 31.36 31.19
C SER A 183 0.41 31.28 31.05
N ALA A 184 0.98 30.08 30.94
CA ALA A 184 2.41 29.88 30.74
C ALA A 184 2.90 30.43 29.39
N ALA A 185 2.08 30.33 28.33
CA ALA A 185 2.40 30.92 27.04
C ALA A 185 2.44 32.46 27.09
N HIS A 186 1.51 33.09 27.83
CA HIS A 186 1.57 34.54 28.07
C HIS A 186 2.81 34.93 28.88
N GLU A 187 3.11 34.22 29.97
CA GLU A 187 4.32 34.45 30.78
C GLU A 187 5.61 34.34 29.94
N SER A 188 5.68 33.36 29.03
CA SER A 188 6.79 33.20 28.09
C SER A 188 6.98 34.44 27.20
N LEU A 189 5.88 35.00 26.69
CA LEU A 189 5.88 36.18 25.81
C LEU A 189 6.23 37.48 26.54
N GLU A 190 6.01 37.57 27.87
CA GLU A 190 6.44 38.72 28.67
C GLU A 190 7.96 38.81 28.81
N LEU A 191 8.66 37.67 28.73
CA LEU A 191 10.12 37.61 28.82
C LEU A 191 10.81 37.93 27.50
N GLU A 192 10.40 37.24 26.43
CA GLU A 192 10.97 37.39 25.09
C GLU A 192 10.01 36.86 24.02
N ASP A 193 10.07 37.42 22.81
CA ASP A 193 9.27 36.95 21.66
C ASP A 193 9.47 35.44 21.41
N CYS A 194 8.47 34.61 21.72
CA CYS A 194 8.54 33.16 21.56
C CYS A 194 7.55 32.64 20.51
N ALA A 195 8.06 31.98 19.47
CA ALA A 195 7.25 31.46 18.37
C ALA A 195 6.33 30.31 18.84
N THR A 196 6.82 29.43 19.71
CA THR A 196 6.05 28.28 20.22
C THR A 196 4.96 28.71 21.20
N ALA A 197 5.19 29.77 21.99
CA ALA A 197 4.15 30.41 22.79
C ALA A 197 3.03 30.97 21.91
N SER A 198 3.39 31.72 20.87
CA SER A 198 2.42 32.27 19.90
C SER A 198 1.62 31.16 19.18
N ILE A 199 2.24 30.01 18.87
CA ILE A 199 1.54 28.83 18.34
C ILE A 199 0.52 28.32 19.34
N LEU A 200 0.88 28.18 20.63
CA LEU A 200 -0.03 27.66 21.66
C LEU A 200 -1.27 28.55 21.78
N LEU A 201 -1.09 29.87 21.84
CA LEU A 201 -2.20 30.82 21.90
C LEU A 201 -3.06 30.75 20.62
N ALA A 202 -2.44 30.65 19.44
CA ALA A 202 -3.17 30.52 18.18
C ALA A 202 -4.00 29.24 18.10
N GLU A 203 -3.53 28.15 18.72
CA GLU A 203 -4.25 26.88 18.75
C GLU A 203 -5.31 26.82 19.83
N GLU A 204 -5.05 27.28 21.06
CA GLU A 204 -5.94 27.03 22.20
C GLU A 204 -6.78 28.24 22.65
N GLU A 205 -6.26 29.45 22.52
CA GLU A 205 -6.91 30.67 23.01
C GLU A 205 -7.74 31.37 21.92
N ALA A 206 -7.28 31.35 20.67
CA ALA A 206 -7.95 32.02 19.57
C ALA A 206 -9.39 31.52 19.37
N THR A 207 -10.36 32.42 19.39
CA THR A 207 -11.80 32.09 19.27
C THR A 207 -12.29 32.14 17.83
N THR A 208 -11.55 32.81 16.95
CA THR A 208 -11.84 32.93 15.53
C THR A 208 -10.62 32.62 14.66
N ILE A 209 -10.87 32.26 13.39
CA ILE A 209 -9.79 32.03 12.41
C ILE A 209 -8.95 33.29 12.18
N VAL A 210 -9.55 34.49 12.29
CA VAL A 210 -8.86 35.77 12.14
C VAL A 210 -7.89 36.02 13.29
N GLU A 211 -8.31 35.72 14.53
CA GLU A 211 -7.43 35.79 15.71
C GLU A 211 -6.29 34.79 15.62
N ALA A 212 -6.59 33.54 15.23
CA ALA A 212 -5.58 32.51 15.00
C ALA A 212 -4.56 32.96 13.94
N GLU A 213 -5.03 33.53 12.81
CA GLU A 213 -4.14 34.05 11.77
C GLU A 213 -3.22 35.17 12.30
N LYS A 214 -3.74 36.09 13.12
CA LYS A 214 -2.93 37.16 13.72
C LYS A 214 -1.81 36.60 14.60
N LEU A 215 -2.14 35.63 15.46
CA LEU A 215 -1.17 34.97 16.34
C LEU A 215 -0.16 34.13 15.54
N PHE A 216 -0.58 33.44 14.48
CA PHE A 216 0.36 32.74 13.60
C PHE A 216 1.27 33.70 12.81
N LYS A 217 0.80 34.89 12.42
CA LYS A 217 1.65 35.92 11.79
C LYS A 217 2.70 36.45 12.77
N GLN A 218 2.33 36.63 14.05
CA GLN A 218 3.28 36.95 15.11
C GLN A 218 4.31 35.82 15.29
N ALA A 219 3.83 34.57 15.35
CA ALA A 219 4.70 33.39 15.43
C ALA A 219 5.67 33.31 14.24
N LEU A 220 5.21 33.62 13.02
CA LEU A 220 6.02 33.56 11.80
C LEU A 220 7.21 34.51 11.87
N LYS A 221 6.99 35.76 12.30
CA LYS A 221 8.04 36.78 12.41
C LYS A 221 9.19 36.29 13.30
N THR A 222 8.86 35.73 14.46
CA THR A 222 9.84 35.19 15.40
C THR A 222 10.45 33.88 14.88
N GLY A 223 9.63 32.99 14.33
CA GLY A 223 10.04 31.69 13.82
C GLY A 223 11.02 31.77 12.64
N GLU A 224 10.83 32.70 11.71
CA GLU A 224 11.77 32.95 10.61
C GLU A 224 13.13 33.44 11.12
N GLY A 225 13.12 34.28 12.16
CA GLY A 225 14.34 34.75 12.82
C GLY A 225 15.11 33.62 13.50
N CYS A 226 14.41 32.71 14.20
CA CYS A 226 15.02 31.52 14.80
C CYS A 226 15.56 30.56 13.75
N TYR A 227 14.76 30.21 12.74
CA TYR A 227 15.17 29.34 11.64
C TYR A 227 16.42 29.84 10.91
N ARG A 228 16.47 31.15 10.56
CA ARG A 228 17.63 31.72 9.87
C ARG A 228 18.92 31.61 10.70
N ARG A 229 18.81 31.83 12.02
CA ARG A 229 19.95 31.70 12.94
C ARG A 229 20.39 30.24 13.07
N SER A 230 19.47 29.31 13.30
CA SER A 230 19.83 27.90 13.48
C SER A 230 20.32 27.25 12.18
N GLN A 231 19.84 27.69 11.01
CA GLN A 231 20.34 27.24 9.71
C GLN A 231 21.84 27.55 9.50
N GLN A 232 22.31 28.69 10.00
CA GLN A 232 23.74 29.06 9.92
C GLN A 232 24.60 28.22 10.87
N LEU A 233 24.03 27.81 12.00
CA LEU A 233 24.74 27.11 13.07
C LEU A 233 24.64 25.58 12.98
N GLN A 234 23.76 25.02 12.15
CA GLN A 234 23.41 23.59 12.15
C GLN A 234 24.59 22.60 12.08
N HIS A 235 25.71 22.99 11.45
CA HIS A 235 26.90 22.13 11.32
C HIS A 235 27.89 22.21 12.50
N HIS A 236 27.60 23.00 13.53
CA HIS A 236 28.50 23.25 14.65
C HIS A 236 28.35 22.23 15.80
N GLY A 237 27.53 21.20 15.62
CA GLY A 237 27.38 20.08 16.56
C GLY A 237 25.94 19.59 16.69
N ALA A 238 25.76 18.46 17.38
CA ALA A 238 24.47 17.79 17.53
C ALA A 238 23.39 18.67 18.19
N GLN A 239 23.79 19.55 19.13
CA GLN A 239 22.86 20.49 19.78
C GLN A 239 22.30 21.52 18.78
N TYR A 240 23.15 22.06 17.90
CA TYR A 240 22.72 23.02 16.88
C TYR A 240 21.90 22.35 15.78
N GLU A 241 22.19 21.08 15.44
CA GLU A 241 21.36 20.29 14.54
C GLU A 241 19.96 20.04 15.11
N ALA A 242 19.87 19.68 16.40
CA ALA A 242 18.59 19.48 17.09
C ALA A 242 17.77 20.77 17.14
N GLN A 243 18.42 21.90 17.45
CA GLN A 243 17.78 23.22 17.41
C GLN A 243 17.30 23.58 16.00
N HIS A 244 18.12 23.34 14.96
CA HIS A 244 17.71 23.60 13.59
C HIS A 244 16.52 22.76 13.16
N ARG A 245 16.47 21.48 13.56
CA ARG A 245 15.34 20.58 13.33
C ARG A 245 14.07 21.08 14.00
N ARG A 246 14.15 21.50 15.27
CA ARG A 246 13.04 22.10 16.02
C ARG A 246 12.55 23.38 15.35
N ASP A 247 13.45 24.30 14.98
CA ASP A 247 13.09 25.56 14.33
C ASP A 247 12.46 25.34 12.94
N THR A 248 12.95 24.34 12.20
CA THR A 248 12.37 23.94 10.91
C THR A 248 10.95 23.41 11.12
N ASN A 249 10.73 22.54 12.11
CA ASN A 249 9.39 22.02 12.44
C ASN A 249 8.43 23.15 12.83
N VAL A 250 8.87 24.08 13.68
CA VAL A 250 8.10 25.27 14.08
C VAL A 250 7.72 26.12 12.88
N LEU A 251 8.69 26.43 12.00
CA LEU A 251 8.45 27.28 10.83
C LEU A 251 7.46 26.62 9.85
N VAL A 252 7.64 25.34 9.55
CA VAL A 252 6.77 24.58 8.66
C VAL A 252 5.35 24.48 9.23
N TYR A 253 5.24 24.27 10.54
CA TYR A 253 3.96 24.25 11.25
C TYR A 253 3.21 25.58 11.06
N ILE A 254 3.88 26.70 11.35
CA ILE A 254 3.29 28.04 11.24
C ILE A 254 2.84 28.32 9.81
N LYS A 255 3.73 28.13 8.81
CA LYS A 255 3.40 28.38 7.40
C LYS A 255 2.23 27.51 6.94
N ARG A 256 2.17 26.23 7.34
CA ARG A 256 1.03 25.33 7.05
C ARG A 256 -0.26 25.85 7.70
N ARG A 257 -0.25 26.24 8.98
CA ARG A 257 -1.44 26.76 9.66
C ARG A 257 -1.92 28.09 9.08
N LEU A 258 -1.02 28.98 8.67
CA LEU A 258 -1.37 30.21 7.94
C LEU A 258 -2.04 29.93 6.59
N ALA A 259 -1.57 28.91 5.86
CA ALA A 259 -2.24 28.47 4.64
C ALA A 259 -3.66 27.95 4.93
N MET A 260 -3.83 27.17 6.00
CA MET A 260 -5.15 26.70 6.44
C MET A 260 -6.07 27.86 6.86
N CYS A 261 -5.56 28.86 7.60
CA CYS A 261 -6.31 30.09 7.93
C CYS A 261 -6.75 30.82 6.66
N SER A 262 -5.85 31.01 5.70
CA SER A 262 -6.13 31.74 4.46
C SER A 262 -7.22 31.04 3.65
N ARG A 263 -7.19 29.71 3.56
CA ARG A 263 -8.25 28.92 2.93
C ARG A 263 -9.60 29.12 3.64
N LYS A 264 -9.63 28.95 4.97
CA LYS A 264 -10.83 29.12 5.79
C LYS A 264 -11.42 30.53 5.71
N LEU A 265 -10.60 31.54 5.42
CA LEU A 265 -11.00 32.93 5.20
C LEU A 265 -11.36 33.24 3.74
N GLY A 266 -11.48 32.22 2.87
CA GLY A 266 -11.85 32.37 1.45
C GLY A 266 -10.72 32.84 0.53
N ARG A 267 -9.49 33.00 1.05
CA ARG A 267 -8.29 33.34 0.27
C ARG A 267 -7.61 32.08 -0.27
N THR A 268 -8.38 31.23 -0.93
CA THR A 268 -7.97 29.88 -1.35
C THR A 268 -6.80 29.91 -2.36
N ARG A 269 -6.72 30.92 -3.24
CA ARG A 269 -5.58 31.09 -4.15
C ARG A 269 -4.26 31.39 -3.40
N GLU A 270 -4.35 32.19 -2.33
CA GLU A 270 -3.20 32.49 -1.46
C GLU A 270 -2.75 31.23 -0.71
N ALA A 271 -3.70 30.46 -0.18
CA ALA A 271 -3.44 29.17 0.46
C ALA A 271 -2.70 28.20 -0.47
N VAL A 272 -3.15 28.03 -1.71
CA VAL A 272 -2.49 27.17 -2.71
C VAL A 272 -1.05 27.63 -2.97
N LYS A 273 -0.82 28.94 -3.12
CA LYS A 273 0.53 29.47 -3.31
C LYS A 273 1.42 29.14 -2.12
N MET A 274 0.97 29.42 -0.90
CA MET A 274 1.73 29.14 0.33
C MET A 274 2.06 27.65 0.48
N LEU A 275 1.11 26.75 0.20
CA LEU A 275 1.32 25.30 0.29
C LEU A 275 2.33 24.80 -0.75
N ARG A 276 2.30 25.32 -1.98
CA ARG A 276 3.28 24.99 -3.02
C ARG A 276 4.68 25.48 -2.66
N ASP A 277 4.78 26.72 -2.20
CA ASP A 277 6.05 27.31 -1.78
C ASP A 277 6.65 26.49 -0.62
N LEU A 278 5.82 26.10 0.35
CA LEU A 278 6.23 25.26 1.48
C LEU A 278 6.74 23.88 1.05
N MET A 279 6.05 23.20 0.13
CA MET A 279 6.48 21.91 -0.40
C MET A 279 7.77 21.99 -1.23
N LYS A 280 8.04 23.15 -1.85
CA LYS A 280 9.27 23.39 -2.61
C LYS A 280 10.45 23.69 -1.68
N GLU A 281 10.21 24.48 -0.64
CA GLU A 281 11.21 24.88 0.35
C GLU A 281 11.63 23.72 1.26
N PHE A 282 10.68 22.83 1.60
CA PHE A 282 10.91 21.72 2.54
C PHE A 282 10.45 20.36 1.98
N PRO A 283 11.06 19.85 0.89
CA PRO A 283 10.59 18.64 0.20
C PRO A 283 10.70 17.36 1.04
N LEU A 284 11.59 17.33 2.04
CA LEU A 284 11.86 16.16 2.89
C LEU A 284 10.95 16.07 4.13
N LEU A 285 10.13 17.09 4.41
CA LEU A 285 9.24 17.13 5.58
C LEU A 285 7.85 16.54 5.29
N SER A 286 7.84 15.25 4.98
CA SER A 286 6.61 14.47 4.76
C SER A 286 5.71 14.37 6.00
N MET A 287 6.24 14.68 7.19
CA MET A 287 5.58 14.53 8.49
C MET A 287 4.23 15.25 8.60
N PHE A 288 4.06 16.38 7.92
CA PHE A 288 2.81 17.16 7.97
C PHE A 288 1.83 16.85 6.82
N ASN A 289 2.20 15.97 5.88
CA ASN A 289 1.40 15.61 4.71
C ASN A 289 0.77 16.84 4.00
N ILE A 290 1.56 17.89 3.79
CA ILE A 290 1.13 19.20 3.23
C ILE A 290 0.40 19.05 1.88
N HIS A 291 0.76 18.02 1.12
CA HIS A 291 0.10 17.68 -0.15
C HIS A 291 -1.41 17.44 0.00
N GLU A 292 -1.88 16.92 1.13
CA GLU A 292 -3.32 16.72 1.37
C GLU A 292 -4.05 18.05 1.59
N ASN A 293 -3.42 19.02 2.28
CA ASN A 293 -3.94 20.39 2.36
C ASN A 293 -4.01 21.04 0.97
N LEU A 294 -3.01 20.78 0.12
CA LEU A 294 -2.95 21.31 -1.24
C LEU A 294 -4.04 20.70 -2.13
N LEU A 295 -4.26 19.39 -2.07
CA LEU A 295 -5.30 18.71 -2.83
C LEU A 295 -6.68 19.29 -2.51
N GLU A 296 -7.00 19.44 -1.23
CA GLU A 296 -8.29 19.97 -0.80
C GLU A 296 -8.47 21.44 -1.27
N SER A 297 -7.43 22.28 -1.13
CA SER A 297 -7.47 23.68 -1.61
C SER A 297 -7.63 23.79 -3.13
N LEU A 298 -7.01 22.87 -3.90
CA LEU A 298 -7.13 22.84 -5.36
C LEU A 298 -8.50 22.33 -5.83
N LEU A 299 -9.09 21.35 -5.13
CA LEU A 299 -10.45 20.89 -5.37
C LEU A 299 -11.48 21.98 -5.07
N GLU A 300 -11.25 22.77 -4.02
CA GLU A 300 -12.08 23.94 -3.69
C GLU A 300 -12.10 24.93 -4.86
N LEU A 301 -10.94 25.24 -5.46
CA LEU A 301 -10.79 26.06 -6.66
C LEU A 301 -11.25 25.40 -7.97
N GLN A 302 -11.63 24.12 -7.95
CA GLN A 302 -11.95 23.32 -9.15
C GLN A 302 -10.81 23.24 -10.17
N ASN A 303 -9.56 23.40 -9.72
CA ASN A 303 -8.40 23.32 -10.58
C ASN A 303 -7.95 21.86 -10.73
N TYR A 304 -8.76 21.07 -11.42
CA TYR A 304 -8.59 19.62 -11.55
C TYR A 304 -7.29 19.21 -12.27
N ALA A 305 -6.77 20.06 -13.17
CA ALA A 305 -5.50 19.82 -13.84
C ALA A 305 -4.34 19.79 -12.84
N ASP A 306 -4.31 20.75 -11.92
CA ASP A 306 -3.29 20.81 -10.87
C ASP A 306 -3.48 19.70 -9.82
N VAL A 307 -4.73 19.30 -9.52
CA VAL A 307 -4.99 18.12 -8.68
C VAL A 307 -4.38 16.87 -9.30
N GLN A 308 -4.59 16.65 -10.61
CA GLN A 308 -4.01 15.52 -11.33
C GLN A 308 -2.48 15.55 -11.32
N ALA A 309 -1.86 16.73 -11.45
CA ALA A 309 -0.40 16.89 -11.40
C ALA A 309 0.18 16.56 -10.01
N VAL A 310 -0.53 16.87 -8.93
CA VAL A 310 -0.14 16.45 -7.58
C VAL A 310 -0.27 14.94 -7.43
N LEU A 311 -1.40 14.36 -7.81
CA LEU A 311 -1.65 12.92 -7.68
C LEU A 311 -0.69 12.05 -8.50
N ALA A 312 -0.27 12.50 -9.68
CA ALA A 312 0.69 11.77 -10.52
C ALA A 312 2.03 11.52 -9.81
N LYS A 313 2.42 12.37 -8.84
CA LYS A 313 3.62 12.14 -8.03
C LYS A 313 3.44 10.98 -7.06
N TYR A 314 2.21 10.65 -6.68
CA TYR A 314 1.85 9.62 -5.70
C TYR A 314 1.30 8.34 -6.36
N ASP A 315 1.41 8.22 -7.69
CA ASP A 315 1.15 6.96 -8.41
C ASP A 315 2.24 5.91 -8.16
N ASP A 316 3.43 6.33 -7.70
CA ASP A 316 4.50 5.43 -7.28
C ASP A 316 4.09 4.61 -6.04
N ILE A 317 4.26 3.29 -6.14
CA ILE A 317 3.97 2.31 -5.08
C ILE A 317 4.82 2.58 -3.83
N SER A 318 6.00 3.18 -4.00
CA SER A 318 6.93 3.48 -2.90
C SER A 318 6.41 4.56 -1.93
N LEU A 319 5.46 5.39 -2.37
CA LEU A 319 4.95 6.51 -1.59
C LEU A 319 3.73 6.12 -0.73
N PRO A 320 3.61 6.69 0.48
CA PRO A 320 2.52 6.35 1.37
C PRO A 320 1.18 6.83 0.81
N LYS A 321 0.25 5.90 0.59
CA LYS A 321 -1.13 6.20 0.21
C LYS A 321 -1.95 6.62 1.43
N SER A 322 -2.95 7.47 1.19
CA SER A 322 -3.98 7.89 2.15
C SER A 322 -5.36 7.88 1.49
N ALA A 323 -6.42 7.95 2.29
CA ALA A 323 -7.78 8.07 1.76
C ALA A 323 -7.91 9.30 0.85
N THR A 324 -7.26 10.42 1.22
CA THR A 324 -7.19 11.64 0.42
C THR A 324 -6.63 11.38 -0.97
N ILE A 325 -5.51 10.65 -1.10
CA ILE A 325 -4.92 10.33 -2.40
C ILE A 325 -5.84 9.41 -3.21
N CYS A 326 -6.25 8.27 -2.62
CA CYS A 326 -7.00 7.24 -3.35
C CYS A 326 -8.39 7.73 -3.80
N TYR A 327 -9.15 8.34 -2.91
CA TYR A 327 -10.50 8.81 -3.24
C TYR A 327 -10.49 10.06 -4.10
N THR A 328 -9.49 10.95 -3.98
CA THR A 328 -9.40 12.10 -4.90
C THR A 328 -9.05 11.64 -6.32
N ALA A 329 -8.16 10.65 -6.47
CA ALA A 329 -7.89 10.04 -7.77
C ALA A 329 -9.16 9.39 -8.35
N ALA A 330 -9.93 8.67 -7.53
CA ALA A 330 -11.21 8.09 -7.94
C ALA A 330 -12.22 9.18 -8.37
N LEU A 331 -12.32 10.29 -7.63
CA LEU A 331 -13.19 11.42 -7.96
C LEU A 331 -12.83 12.05 -9.32
N LEU A 332 -11.53 12.22 -9.63
CA LEU A 332 -11.11 12.77 -10.92
C LEU A 332 -11.50 11.86 -12.09
N LYS A 333 -11.39 10.54 -11.92
CA LYS A 333 -11.81 9.56 -12.93
C LYS A 333 -13.32 9.51 -13.06
N ALA A 334 -14.04 9.51 -11.94
CA ALA A 334 -15.50 9.57 -11.90
C ALA A 334 -16.03 10.80 -12.65
N ARG A 335 -15.44 11.97 -12.40
CA ARG A 335 -15.79 13.24 -13.09
C ARG A 335 -15.74 13.15 -14.61
N ALA A 336 -14.87 12.32 -15.19
CA ALA A 336 -14.74 12.21 -16.64
C ALA A 336 -15.89 11.43 -17.29
N VAL A 337 -16.72 10.71 -16.52
CA VAL A 337 -17.73 9.78 -17.04
C VAL A 337 -19.10 9.87 -16.35
N SER A 338 -19.18 10.51 -15.19
CA SER A 338 -20.34 10.43 -14.31
C SER A 338 -21.59 11.14 -14.82
N ASP A 339 -21.43 12.15 -15.69
CA ASP A 339 -22.51 12.90 -16.33
C ASP A 339 -23.37 12.03 -17.26
N LYS A 340 -22.75 11.04 -17.91
CA LYS A 340 -23.40 10.13 -18.88
C LYS A 340 -23.57 8.72 -18.34
N PHE A 341 -23.15 8.47 -17.11
CA PHE A 341 -23.21 7.15 -16.52
C PHE A 341 -24.66 6.78 -16.17
N SER A 342 -25.14 5.70 -16.78
CA SER A 342 -26.42 5.07 -16.43
C SER A 342 -26.18 3.59 -16.17
N PRO A 343 -26.56 3.06 -14.99
CA PRO A 343 -26.44 1.64 -14.68
C PRO A 343 -27.16 0.74 -15.68
N GLU A 344 -28.35 1.15 -16.15
CA GLU A 344 -29.14 0.40 -17.14
C GLU A 344 -28.48 0.41 -18.51
N ALA A 345 -27.88 1.52 -18.91
CA ALA A 345 -27.15 1.59 -20.17
C ALA A 345 -25.88 0.73 -20.10
N ALA A 346 -25.15 0.80 -18.98
CA ALA A 346 -23.93 0.03 -18.74
C ALA A 346 -24.19 -1.47 -18.69
N SER A 347 -25.33 -1.93 -18.15
CA SER A 347 -25.68 -3.37 -18.14
C SER A 347 -25.99 -3.92 -19.54
N ARG A 348 -26.55 -3.10 -20.43
CA ARG A 348 -26.87 -3.52 -21.82
C ARG A 348 -25.67 -3.46 -22.75
N ARG A 349 -24.86 -2.40 -22.68
CA ARG A 349 -23.75 -2.14 -23.63
C ARG A 349 -22.37 -2.50 -23.09
N GLY A 350 -22.27 -2.83 -21.80
CA GLY A 350 -20.99 -2.91 -21.08
C GLY A 350 -20.42 -1.53 -20.73
N LEU A 351 -19.39 -1.53 -19.88
CA LEU A 351 -18.63 -0.34 -19.52
C LEU A 351 -17.68 0.05 -20.65
N SER A 352 -17.64 1.33 -21.01
CA SER A 352 -16.57 1.88 -21.84
C SER A 352 -15.23 1.83 -21.10
N THR A 353 -14.11 1.96 -21.81
CA THR A 353 -12.78 2.00 -21.18
C THR A 353 -12.65 3.10 -20.13
N ALA A 354 -13.24 4.27 -20.38
CA ALA A 354 -13.22 5.37 -19.43
C ALA A 354 -14.06 5.05 -18.17
N GLU A 355 -15.24 4.45 -18.35
CA GLU A 355 -16.09 4.03 -17.23
C GLU A 355 -15.42 2.91 -16.43
N MET A 356 -14.82 1.92 -17.09
CA MET A 356 -14.05 0.86 -16.44
C MET A 356 -12.92 1.43 -15.58
N ASN A 357 -12.13 2.36 -16.12
CA ASN A 357 -11.06 3.02 -15.37
C ASN A 357 -11.55 3.78 -14.13
N ALA A 358 -12.74 4.40 -14.21
CA ALA A 358 -13.35 5.08 -13.06
C ALA A 358 -13.84 4.09 -12.01
N VAL A 359 -14.49 3.01 -12.44
CA VAL A 359 -14.95 1.90 -11.58
C VAL A 359 -13.77 1.27 -10.85
N GLU A 360 -12.69 0.92 -11.55
CA GLU A 360 -11.46 0.37 -10.96
C GLU A 360 -10.79 1.33 -9.98
N ALA A 361 -10.78 2.64 -10.26
CA ALA A 361 -10.24 3.63 -9.34
C ALA A 361 -11.07 3.72 -8.05
N ILE A 362 -12.39 3.66 -8.14
CA ILE A 362 -13.28 3.60 -6.98
C ILE A 362 -13.04 2.30 -6.19
N HIS A 363 -12.97 1.14 -6.85
CA HIS A 363 -12.67 -0.13 -6.18
C HIS A 363 -11.37 -0.09 -5.40
N ARG A 364 -10.28 0.43 -5.99
CA ARG A 364 -8.99 0.58 -5.29
C ARG A 364 -9.09 1.53 -4.10
N ALA A 365 -9.91 2.58 -4.19
CA ALA A 365 -10.14 3.50 -3.07
C ALA A 365 -10.95 2.85 -1.94
N VAL A 366 -11.99 2.08 -2.28
CA VAL A 366 -12.80 1.29 -1.34
C VAL A 366 -11.95 0.21 -0.66
N GLU A 367 -11.13 -0.51 -1.41
CA GLU A 367 -10.21 -1.51 -0.87
C GLU A 367 -9.20 -0.88 0.09
N PHE A 368 -8.71 0.33 -0.22
CA PHE A 368 -7.81 1.06 0.66
C PHE A 368 -8.49 1.45 1.98
N ASN A 369 -9.68 2.06 1.93
CA ASN A 369 -10.45 2.41 3.11
C ASN A 369 -11.96 2.18 2.86
N PRO A 370 -12.55 1.09 3.38
CA PRO A 370 -13.94 0.71 3.11
C PRO A 370 -14.98 1.52 3.91
N HIS A 371 -14.53 2.37 4.85
CA HIS A 371 -15.42 3.17 5.69
C HIS A 371 -15.89 4.46 5.01
N VAL A 372 -15.08 5.01 4.10
CA VAL A 372 -15.35 6.29 3.41
C VAL A 372 -16.69 6.32 2.66
N PRO A 373 -17.12 5.29 1.90
CA PRO A 373 -18.33 5.38 1.08
C PRO A 373 -19.59 5.64 1.93
N LYS A 374 -19.68 5.04 3.12
CA LYS A 374 -20.83 5.26 4.03
C LYS A 374 -20.96 6.72 4.46
N TYR A 375 -19.85 7.42 4.62
CA TYR A 375 -19.85 8.85 4.95
C TYR A 375 -20.10 9.72 3.71
N LEU A 376 -19.53 9.36 2.55
CA LEU A 376 -19.75 10.10 1.30
C LEU A 376 -21.21 9.99 0.80
N LEU A 377 -21.83 8.84 1.01
CA LEU A 377 -23.24 8.58 0.68
C LEU A 377 -24.19 9.01 1.79
N GLU A 378 -23.68 9.66 2.85
CA GLU A 378 -24.46 10.17 3.98
C GLU A 378 -25.30 9.12 4.71
N MET A 379 -24.93 7.84 4.58
CA MET A 379 -25.52 6.73 5.34
C MET A 379 -25.08 6.72 6.81
N LYS A 380 -23.95 7.39 7.09
CA LYS A 380 -23.48 7.72 8.43
C LYS A 380 -23.39 9.23 8.60
N SER A 381 -23.79 9.72 9.77
CA SER A 381 -23.64 11.13 10.12
C SER A 381 -22.16 11.53 10.23
N LEU A 382 -21.82 12.68 9.68
CA LEU A 382 -20.50 13.29 9.85
C LEU A 382 -20.39 13.94 11.24
N ILE A 383 -19.26 13.69 11.90
CA ILE A 383 -18.83 14.39 13.12
C ILE A 383 -17.59 15.22 12.82
N LEU A 384 -17.15 16.06 13.76
CA LEU A 384 -15.87 16.74 13.62
C LEU A 384 -14.73 15.72 13.52
N PRO A 385 -13.78 15.90 12.60
CA PRO A 385 -12.69 14.95 12.44
C PRO A 385 -11.73 15.05 13.63
N PRO A 386 -11.11 13.96 14.08
CA PRO A 386 -10.13 14.00 15.16
C PRO A 386 -8.82 14.67 14.72
N GLU A 387 -7.98 15.04 15.69
CA GLU A 387 -6.62 15.55 15.44
C GLU A 387 -5.67 14.44 14.94
N HIS A 388 -5.99 13.19 15.26
CA HIS A 388 -5.22 12.00 14.86
C HIS A 388 -6.12 10.96 14.21
N ILE A 389 -5.62 10.32 13.16
CA ILE A 389 -6.35 9.36 12.33
C ILE A 389 -5.63 8.02 12.29
N LEU A 390 -6.42 6.95 12.27
CA LEU A 390 -5.95 5.62 11.95
C LEU A 390 -6.04 5.43 10.44
N LYS A 391 -4.89 5.24 9.78
CA LYS A 391 -4.85 4.96 8.34
C LYS A 391 -5.67 3.72 8.02
N ARG A 392 -6.46 3.79 6.95
CA ARG A 392 -7.44 2.79 6.51
C ARG A 392 -8.59 2.53 7.49
N GLY A 393 -8.67 3.29 8.58
CA GLY A 393 -9.69 3.18 9.61
C GLY A 393 -10.85 4.16 9.41
N ASP A 394 -11.83 4.05 10.31
CA ASP A 394 -13.03 4.88 10.31
C ASP A 394 -12.72 6.36 10.60
N SER A 395 -11.69 6.67 11.41
CA SER A 395 -11.28 8.05 11.69
C SER A 395 -10.66 8.76 10.49
N GLU A 396 -9.84 8.07 9.68
CA GLU A 396 -9.38 8.61 8.39
C GLU A 396 -10.56 8.82 7.44
N ALA A 397 -11.55 7.92 7.46
CA ALA A 397 -12.72 8.05 6.61
C ALA A 397 -13.58 9.28 6.94
N ILE A 398 -13.79 9.54 8.23
CA ILE A 398 -14.44 10.77 8.72
C ILE A 398 -13.61 11.99 8.30
N ALA A 399 -12.30 11.97 8.54
CA ALA A 399 -11.41 13.09 8.18
C ALA A 399 -11.46 13.39 6.68
N TYR A 400 -11.45 12.38 5.82
CA TYR A 400 -11.60 12.57 4.39
C TYR A 400 -12.98 13.13 4.02
N ALA A 401 -14.05 12.45 4.43
CA ALA A 401 -15.42 12.78 4.02
C ALA A 401 -15.86 14.16 4.52
N PHE A 402 -15.42 14.59 5.71
CA PHE A 402 -15.73 15.90 6.29
C PHE A 402 -15.36 17.05 5.35
N PHE A 403 -14.20 16.97 4.69
CA PHE A 403 -13.75 17.99 3.75
C PHE A 403 -14.15 17.70 2.29
N HIS A 404 -14.21 16.44 1.90
CA HIS A 404 -14.32 16.08 0.48
C HIS A 404 -15.74 15.77 0.01
N LEU A 405 -16.71 15.56 0.90
CA LEU A 405 -18.10 15.28 0.52
C LEU A 405 -18.66 16.34 -0.43
N GLN A 406 -18.40 17.62 -0.18
CA GLN A 406 -18.86 18.71 -1.03
C GLN A 406 -18.23 18.67 -2.43
N HIS A 407 -17.00 18.18 -2.55
CA HIS A 407 -16.35 17.99 -3.85
C HIS A 407 -16.98 16.84 -4.65
N TRP A 408 -17.36 15.75 -3.97
CA TRP A 408 -18.11 14.66 -4.59
C TRP A 408 -19.51 15.09 -5.02
N LYS A 409 -20.23 15.83 -4.18
CA LYS A 409 -21.56 16.38 -4.51
C LYS A 409 -21.54 17.34 -5.70
N ARG A 410 -20.46 18.10 -5.86
CA ARG A 410 -20.29 19.05 -6.97
C ARG A 410 -20.18 18.35 -8.34
N VAL A 411 -19.68 17.13 -8.37
CA VAL A 411 -19.55 16.35 -9.61
C VAL A 411 -20.84 15.55 -9.82
N GLU A 412 -21.66 16.00 -10.77
CA GLU A 412 -22.93 15.35 -11.09
C GLU A 412 -22.74 13.86 -11.42
N GLY A 413 -23.54 13.01 -10.78
CA GLY A 413 -23.48 11.56 -10.94
C GLY A 413 -22.31 10.86 -10.23
N ALA A 414 -21.32 11.57 -9.65
CA ALA A 414 -20.17 10.91 -9.03
C ALA A 414 -20.55 10.07 -7.80
N LEU A 415 -21.44 10.59 -6.95
CA LEU A 415 -21.97 9.83 -5.81
C LEU A 415 -22.85 8.65 -6.26
N ASN A 416 -23.59 8.79 -7.36
CA ASN A 416 -24.36 7.68 -7.93
C ASN A 416 -23.43 6.59 -8.47
N LEU A 417 -22.36 6.97 -9.18
CA LEU A 417 -21.35 6.03 -9.63
C LEU A 417 -20.65 5.35 -8.45
N LEU A 418 -20.30 6.09 -7.39
CA LEU A 418 -19.77 5.52 -6.15
C LEU A 418 -20.75 4.54 -5.53
N HIS A 419 -22.03 4.89 -5.45
CA HIS A 419 -23.07 4.03 -4.91
C HIS A 419 -23.19 2.73 -5.70
N CYS A 420 -23.35 2.80 -7.03
CA CYS A 420 -23.47 1.61 -7.88
C CYS A 420 -22.22 0.72 -7.84
N THR A 421 -21.03 1.31 -7.74
CA THR A 421 -19.76 0.55 -7.69
C THR A 421 -19.48 -0.03 -6.31
N TRP A 422 -19.79 0.71 -5.24
CA TRP A 422 -19.59 0.27 -3.86
C TRP A 422 -20.66 -0.69 -3.39
N GLU A 423 -21.95 -0.46 -3.65
CA GLU A 423 -22.96 -1.50 -3.40
C GLU A 423 -22.70 -2.71 -4.30
N GLY A 424 -22.28 -2.47 -5.55
CA GLY A 424 -21.82 -3.52 -6.47
C GLY A 424 -20.52 -4.21 -6.05
N THR A 425 -19.75 -3.69 -5.07
CA THR A 425 -18.67 -4.47 -4.43
C THR A 425 -19.19 -5.63 -3.58
N VAL A 426 -20.51 -5.69 -3.36
CA VAL A 426 -21.24 -6.95 -3.21
C VAL A 426 -21.59 -7.45 -4.62
N PHE A 427 -20.61 -8.05 -5.30
CA PHE A 427 -20.70 -8.64 -6.64
C PHE A 427 -21.88 -9.64 -6.74
N HIS A 428 -23.08 -9.20 -7.12
CA HIS A 428 -24.18 -10.13 -7.41
C HIS A 428 -24.86 -9.99 -8.78
N GLU A 429 -24.76 -8.86 -9.51
CA GLU A 429 -25.51 -8.74 -10.78
C GLU A 429 -24.75 -8.35 -12.05
N VAL A 430 -23.58 -7.69 -12.00
CA VAL A 430 -22.99 -7.09 -13.23
C VAL A 430 -21.55 -7.51 -13.53
N SER A 431 -20.90 -8.26 -12.66
CA SER A 431 -19.52 -8.72 -12.93
C SER A 431 -19.48 -10.00 -13.77
N VAL A 432 -18.94 -9.90 -14.98
CA VAL A 432 -18.41 -11.04 -15.77
C VAL A 432 -16.96 -11.36 -15.32
N TYR A 433 -16.69 -11.29 -14.02
CA TYR A 433 -15.45 -11.77 -13.39
C TYR A 433 -15.79 -12.97 -12.52
N PRO A 434 -14.95 -14.02 -12.50
CA PRO A 434 -15.39 -15.38 -12.26
C PRO A 434 -15.94 -15.49 -10.84
N LYS A 435 -17.17 -16.02 -10.76
CA LYS A 435 -17.75 -16.51 -9.51
C LYS A 435 -16.68 -17.31 -8.77
N LYS A 436 -16.58 -17.13 -7.46
CA LYS A 436 -15.73 -17.95 -6.56
C LYS A 436 -16.21 -19.41 -6.48
N GLU A 437 -16.65 -19.98 -7.59
CA GLU A 437 -16.66 -21.42 -7.77
C GLU A 437 -15.28 -21.76 -8.33
N LEU A 438 -14.46 -22.48 -7.55
CA LEU A 438 -13.20 -22.99 -8.07
C LEU A 438 -13.51 -23.66 -9.42
N PRO A 439 -12.85 -23.26 -10.53
CA PRO A 439 -13.10 -23.84 -11.84
C PRO A 439 -13.08 -25.36 -11.71
N PHE A 440 -14.05 -26.06 -12.32
CA PHE A 440 -14.11 -27.53 -12.29
C PHE A 440 -12.74 -28.16 -12.53
N PHE A 441 -11.95 -27.56 -13.41
CA PHE A 441 -10.58 -27.99 -13.73
C PHE A 441 -9.65 -28.04 -12.50
N ILE A 442 -9.72 -27.07 -11.58
CA ILE A 442 -8.90 -27.05 -10.36
C ILE A 442 -9.33 -28.17 -9.40
N LEU A 443 -10.64 -28.35 -9.21
CA LEU A 443 -11.20 -29.44 -8.39
C LEU A 443 -10.88 -30.81 -9.01
N PHE A 444 -10.94 -30.92 -10.33
CA PHE A 444 -10.59 -32.10 -11.09
C PHE A 444 -9.09 -32.41 -10.99
N THR A 445 -8.21 -31.42 -11.13
CA THR A 445 -6.76 -31.59 -10.97
C THR A 445 -6.37 -31.91 -9.53
N ALA A 446 -7.02 -31.28 -8.55
CA ALA A 446 -6.79 -31.58 -7.13
C ALA A 446 -7.27 -33.00 -6.79
N GLY A 447 -8.45 -33.39 -7.29
CA GLY A 447 -8.99 -34.74 -7.15
C GLY A 447 -8.09 -35.80 -7.79
N LEU A 448 -7.61 -35.56 -9.02
CA LEU A 448 -6.63 -36.43 -9.67
C LEU A 448 -5.33 -36.52 -8.89
N CYS A 449 -4.83 -35.41 -8.35
CA CYS A 449 -3.61 -35.38 -7.55
C CYS A 449 -3.76 -36.13 -6.22
N SER A 450 -4.90 -35.99 -5.53
CA SER A 450 -5.19 -36.73 -4.31
C SER A 450 -5.35 -38.22 -4.59
N PHE A 451 -5.98 -38.58 -5.71
CA PHE A 451 -6.15 -39.97 -6.13
C PHE A 451 -4.81 -40.63 -6.50
N THR A 452 -3.95 -39.94 -7.26
CA THR A 452 -2.62 -40.45 -7.60
C THR A 452 -1.72 -40.58 -6.38
N ALA A 453 -1.79 -39.65 -5.42
CA ALA A 453 -1.08 -39.74 -4.15
C ALA A 453 -1.56 -40.96 -3.32
N MET A 454 -2.87 -41.21 -3.28
CA MET A 454 -3.43 -42.39 -2.62
C MET A 454 -2.97 -43.70 -3.28
N LEU A 455 -2.98 -43.78 -4.61
CA LEU A 455 -2.47 -44.94 -5.34
C LEU A 455 -0.98 -45.17 -5.11
N ALA A 456 -0.18 -44.10 -4.99
CA ALA A 456 1.24 -44.17 -4.67
C ALA A 456 1.49 -44.71 -3.24
N LEU A 457 0.69 -44.28 -2.26
CA LEU A 457 0.74 -44.82 -0.90
C LEU A 457 0.32 -46.30 -0.84
N LEU A 458 -0.74 -46.67 -1.57
CA LEU A 458 -1.19 -48.06 -1.63
C LEU A 458 -0.19 -48.99 -2.34
N THR A 459 0.49 -48.51 -3.38
CA THR A 459 1.58 -49.26 -4.04
C THR A 459 2.82 -49.38 -3.16
N HIS A 460 3.09 -48.39 -2.30
CA HIS A 460 4.18 -48.48 -1.32
C HIS A 460 3.84 -49.44 -0.18
N GLN A 461 2.61 -49.43 0.34
CA GLN A 461 2.21 -50.29 1.46
C GLN A 461 1.90 -51.72 1.04
N PHE A 462 1.34 -51.94 -0.16
CA PHE A 462 0.88 -53.25 -0.65
C PHE A 462 1.33 -53.52 -2.10
N PRO A 463 2.65 -53.71 -2.33
CA PRO A 463 3.21 -53.81 -3.68
C PRO A 463 2.70 -55.02 -4.48
N GLU A 464 2.49 -56.17 -3.84
CA GLU A 464 2.02 -57.38 -4.53
C GLU A 464 0.55 -57.30 -4.97
N LEU A 465 -0.33 -56.84 -4.09
CA LEU A 465 -1.76 -56.65 -4.39
C LEU A 465 -1.99 -55.60 -5.49
N MET A 466 -1.24 -54.49 -5.44
CA MET A 466 -1.32 -53.46 -6.48
C MET A 466 -0.75 -53.93 -7.83
N GLY A 467 0.25 -54.82 -7.82
CA GLY A 467 0.76 -55.46 -9.03
C GLY A 467 -0.28 -56.33 -9.73
N VAL A 468 -1.04 -57.13 -8.96
CA VAL A 468 -2.16 -57.93 -9.49
C VAL A 468 -3.27 -57.03 -10.03
N PHE A 469 -3.64 -55.99 -9.29
CA PHE A 469 -4.64 -55.01 -9.71
C PHE A 469 -4.26 -54.29 -11.00
N ALA A 470 -3.01 -53.81 -11.11
CA ALA A 470 -2.51 -53.14 -12.31
C ALA A 470 -2.50 -54.06 -13.52
N LYS A 471 -2.13 -55.34 -13.34
CA LYS A 471 -2.12 -56.34 -14.41
C LYS A 471 -3.54 -56.64 -14.91
N ALA A 472 -4.50 -56.80 -14.00
CA ALA A 472 -5.91 -57.00 -14.34
C ALA A 472 -6.51 -55.76 -15.02
N PHE A 473 -6.21 -54.57 -14.52
CA PHE A 473 -6.68 -53.31 -15.13
C PHE A 473 -6.13 -53.13 -16.55
N LEU A 474 -4.82 -53.30 -16.74
CA LEU A 474 -4.19 -53.19 -18.06
C LEU A 474 -4.69 -54.27 -19.02
N SER A 475 -4.85 -55.53 -18.57
CA SER A 475 -5.38 -56.57 -19.46
C SER A 475 -6.80 -56.28 -19.93
N THR A 476 -7.62 -55.66 -19.07
CA THR A 476 -9.00 -55.28 -19.41
C THR A 476 -9.03 -54.07 -20.34
N LEU A 477 -8.17 -53.07 -20.08
CA LEU A 477 -8.05 -51.87 -20.89
C LEU A 477 -7.53 -52.16 -22.32
N PHE A 478 -6.57 -53.09 -22.43
CA PHE A 478 -5.98 -53.50 -23.70
C PHE A 478 -6.68 -54.68 -24.37
N ALA A 479 -7.72 -55.27 -23.76
CA ALA A 479 -8.49 -56.37 -24.34
C ALA A 479 -9.04 -56.06 -25.76
N PRO A 480 -9.58 -54.86 -26.05
CA PRO A 480 -10.07 -54.54 -27.40
C PRO A 480 -8.92 -54.46 -28.42
N LEU A 481 -7.76 -53.96 -28.02
CA LEU A 481 -6.58 -53.85 -28.88
C LEU A 481 -5.95 -55.21 -29.15
N ASN A 482 -5.88 -56.08 -28.15
CA ASN A 482 -5.42 -57.46 -28.31
C ASN A 482 -6.36 -58.24 -29.24
N PHE A 483 -7.67 -58.06 -29.12
CA PHE A 483 -8.65 -58.67 -30.02
C PHE A 483 -8.50 -58.18 -31.48
N ILE A 484 -8.24 -56.89 -31.68
CA ILE A 484 -7.95 -56.33 -33.01
C ILE A 484 -6.62 -56.90 -33.54
N MET A 485 -5.59 -57.01 -32.70
CA MET A 485 -4.29 -57.54 -33.10
C MET A 485 -4.38 -59.03 -33.50
N GLU A 486 -5.12 -59.86 -32.75
CA GLU A 486 -5.41 -61.25 -33.13
C GLU A 486 -6.21 -61.34 -34.45
N LYS A 487 -7.16 -60.41 -34.67
CA LYS A 487 -7.90 -60.32 -35.93
C LYS A 487 -7.00 -59.90 -37.10
N VAL A 488 -6.03 -59.03 -36.87
CA VAL A 488 -5.06 -58.60 -37.88
C VAL A 488 -4.06 -59.72 -38.19
N GLU A 489 -3.57 -60.44 -37.18
CA GLU A 489 -2.68 -61.59 -37.35
C GLU A 489 -3.36 -62.77 -38.05
N SER A 490 -4.66 -63.00 -37.83
CA SER A 490 -5.42 -64.03 -38.54
C SER A 490 -5.78 -63.68 -39.99
N ILE A 491 -5.70 -62.40 -40.37
CA ILE A 491 -5.93 -61.91 -41.75
C ILE A 491 -4.61 -61.82 -42.54
N LEU A 492 -3.47 -61.65 -41.86
CA LEU A 492 -2.17 -61.57 -42.52
C LEU A 492 -1.62 -62.97 -42.83
N PRO A 493 -1.34 -63.32 -44.11
CA PRO A 493 -0.66 -64.56 -44.44
C PRO A 493 0.80 -64.53 -43.92
N SER A 494 1.26 -65.66 -43.38
CA SER A 494 2.61 -65.84 -42.80
C SER A 494 3.78 -65.59 -43.75
N SER A 495 3.50 -65.40 -45.05
CA SER A 495 4.49 -65.06 -46.08
C SER A 495 4.97 -63.60 -46.04
N LEU A 496 4.20 -62.66 -45.48
CA LEU A 496 4.56 -61.24 -45.37
C LEU A 496 5.60 -60.97 -44.27
N TRP A 497 5.53 -61.70 -43.16
CA TRP A 497 6.50 -61.59 -42.06
C TRP A 497 7.93 -62.03 -42.46
N HIS A 498 8.04 -63.01 -43.36
CA HIS A 498 9.34 -63.43 -43.91
C HIS A 498 9.96 -62.44 -44.89
N GLN A 499 9.19 -61.53 -45.49
CA GLN A 499 9.73 -60.48 -46.38
C GLN A 499 10.14 -59.20 -45.63
N LEU A 500 9.49 -58.87 -44.52
CA LEU A 500 9.80 -57.68 -43.71
C LEU A 500 11.04 -57.82 -42.80
N THR A 501 11.48 -59.05 -42.52
CA THR A 501 12.67 -59.31 -41.69
C THR A 501 13.98 -59.40 -42.48
N ARG A 502 13.93 -59.21 -43.81
CA ARG A 502 15.10 -59.26 -44.72
C ARG A 502 15.55 -57.91 -45.28
N ILE A 503 14.95 -56.81 -44.80
CA ILE A 503 15.46 -55.44 -44.93
C ILE A 503 15.98 -55.05 -43.55
#